data_AF-A0A8T5QEB8-F1
#
_entry.id   AF-A0A8T5QEB8-F1
#
_cell.length_a   1.000
_cell.length_b   1.000
_cell.length_c   1.000
_cell.angle_alpha   90.00
_cell.angle_beta   90.00
_cell.angle_gamma   90.00
#
_symmetry.space_group_name_H-M   'P 1'
#
loop_
_entity.id
_entity.type
_entity.pdbx_description
1 polymer ?
#
loop_
_entity_poly.entity_id
_entity_poly.type
_entity_poly.pdbx_seq_one_letter_code
_entity_poly.pdbx_strand_id
1 'polypeptide(L)'
;MNKKYFIILIGFLVLIIFISGCKAPVCGDGIVEEGETSTTCCLDAGCVGEQTCENNTCTEPVCGECQFLDEHMCMDYDCCSHDVCQDDEVCSDHECVKLTCLECEHPENHICVGYTCCSDSDCNDNNPSTIDTCVNPKTVSSSCSNVLADECTSNSDCDDNDVSTEDVCSGTPKKCSNTRITECISGDDYCPSNCDYNDDDDCEIQEIDCRKDFDCFIEASENCELAEVTHIASIDFLGVTTTSTTLMEIQGMDEDKCVYYQKTKSISVEFSEELKQQMRDGGATEEEINQAEQDANENAQQAVGERKTCKFDTSDLTALLEEWDAGNFSTEDFDVAECEE
;
A
#
# COMPACT_ATOMS: atom_id res chain seq x y z
N MET A 1 -68.48 -81.39 -48.58
CA MET A 1 -69.09 -82.51 -49.32
C MET A 1 -69.81 -81.96 -50.55
N ASN A 2 -69.69 -82.67 -51.67
CA ASN A 2 -70.36 -82.53 -52.98
C ASN A 2 -69.87 -81.40 -53.91
N LYS A 3 -69.09 -81.70 -54.97
CA LYS A 3 -69.43 -82.40 -56.25
C LYS A 3 -70.43 -81.60 -57.09
N LYS A 4 -69.97 -80.92 -58.15
CA LYS A 4 -69.78 -81.41 -59.55
C LYS A 4 -71.10 -81.43 -60.36
N TYR A 5 -70.92 -81.16 -61.68
CA TYR A 5 -71.84 -81.32 -62.83
C TYR A 5 -72.68 -80.08 -63.17
N PHE A 6 -73.02 -79.72 -64.42
CA PHE A 6 -73.14 -80.41 -65.72
C PHE A 6 -73.34 -79.26 -66.77
N ILE A 7 -72.52 -79.08 -67.83
CA ILE A 7 -72.70 -79.63 -69.21
C ILE A 7 -73.75 -78.91 -70.11
N ILE A 8 -73.24 -78.38 -71.25
CA ILE A 8 -73.77 -78.33 -72.64
C ILE A 8 -74.74 -77.21 -73.11
N LEU A 9 -74.37 -76.52 -74.21
CA LEU A 9 -74.96 -76.49 -75.60
C LEU A 9 -74.72 -75.12 -76.28
N ILE A 10 -73.64 -74.94 -77.07
CA ILE A 10 -73.61 -74.89 -78.56
C ILE A 10 -74.76 -74.11 -79.22
N GLY A 11 -74.43 -73.00 -79.90
CA GLY A 11 -75.28 -72.41 -80.94
C GLY A 11 -74.76 -71.11 -81.56
N PHE A 12 -74.34 -71.18 -82.83
CA PHE A 12 -74.20 -70.11 -83.83
C PHE A 12 -73.01 -69.11 -83.70
N LEU A 13 -71.91 -69.24 -84.44
CA LEU A 13 -71.68 -69.13 -85.90
C LEU A 13 -71.48 -67.67 -86.37
N VAL A 14 -70.19 -67.29 -86.42
CA VAL A 14 -69.46 -66.49 -87.43
C VAL A 14 -69.95 -65.07 -87.77
N LEU A 15 -69.15 -64.08 -87.35
CA LEU A 15 -68.71 -62.91 -88.15
C LEU A 15 -67.56 -62.21 -87.37
N ILE A 16 -66.27 -62.46 -87.66
CA ILE A 16 -65.40 -61.79 -88.64
C ILE A 16 -65.09 -60.33 -88.26
N ILE A 17 -63.81 -60.10 -87.90
CA ILE A 17 -62.96 -58.91 -88.18
C ILE A 17 -63.17 -57.68 -87.24
N PHE A 18 -62.19 -56.90 -86.76
CA PHE A 18 -60.76 -56.65 -87.04
C PHE A 18 -60.01 -56.51 -85.69
N ILE A 19 -58.82 -57.09 -85.65
CA ILE A 19 -57.79 -56.82 -84.64
C ILE A 19 -57.19 -55.46 -85.00
N SER A 20 -57.40 -54.43 -84.16
CA SER A 20 -56.47 -53.30 -84.10
C SER A 20 -55.57 -53.58 -82.90
N GLY A 21 -54.37 -54.03 -83.23
CA GLY A 21 -53.36 -54.42 -82.27
C GLY A 21 -52.98 -53.24 -81.39
N CYS A 22 -53.14 -53.42 -80.08
CA CYS A 22 -52.12 -52.93 -79.18
C CYS A 22 -50.87 -53.74 -79.51
N LYS A 23 -49.92 -53.13 -80.23
CA LYS A 23 -48.55 -53.64 -80.25
C LYS A 23 -48.12 -53.73 -78.79
N ALA A 24 -47.69 -54.92 -78.38
CA ALA A 24 -47.04 -55.06 -77.09
C ALA A 24 -45.72 -54.27 -77.17
N PRO A 25 -45.38 -53.48 -76.15
CA PRO A 25 -44.14 -52.70 -76.15
C PRO A 25 -42.93 -53.62 -76.38
N VAL A 26 -42.01 -53.21 -77.24
CA VAL A 26 -40.83 -53.99 -77.64
C VAL A 26 -39.59 -53.32 -77.06
N CYS A 27 -38.78 -54.11 -76.36
CA CYS A 27 -37.62 -53.64 -75.61
C CYS A 27 -36.34 -53.64 -76.50
N GLY A 28 -35.61 -52.52 -76.61
CA GLY A 28 -34.32 -52.33 -77.31
C GLY A 28 -34.31 -51.72 -78.74
N ASP A 29 -35.37 -51.07 -79.22
CA ASP A 29 -35.54 -50.49 -80.56
C ASP A 29 -35.29 -48.97 -80.68
N GLY A 30 -35.10 -48.26 -79.57
CA GLY A 30 -34.75 -46.83 -79.58
C GLY A 30 -35.94 -45.86 -79.48
N ILE A 31 -37.17 -46.35 -79.26
CA ILE A 31 -38.40 -45.55 -79.26
C ILE A 31 -39.25 -45.91 -78.03
N VAL A 32 -39.63 -44.94 -77.21
CA VAL A 32 -40.38 -45.21 -75.97
C VAL A 32 -41.90 -45.21 -76.20
N GLU A 33 -42.56 -46.36 -76.00
CA GLU A 33 -44.00 -46.56 -76.26
C GLU A 33 -44.86 -46.61 -74.97
N GLU A 34 -46.16 -46.25 -75.07
CA GLU A 34 -47.11 -46.24 -73.93
C GLU A 34 -47.39 -47.67 -73.43
N GLY A 35 -46.91 -48.01 -72.23
CA GLY A 35 -47.08 -49.34 -71.60
C GLY A 35 -45.77 -50.07 -71.24
N GLU A 36 -44.61 -49.48 -71.53
CA GLU A 36 -43.31 -49.99 -71.07
C GLU A 36 -43.16 -49.88 -69.54
N THR A 37 -42.54 -50.89 -68.94
CA THR A 37 -42.23 -50.95 -67.50
C THR A 37 -40.81 -50.46 -67.22
N SER A 38 -40.47 -50.17 -65.96
CA SER A 38 -39.11 -49.76 -65.57
C SER A 38 -38.01 -50.76 -65.98
N THR A 39 -38.36 -52.04 -66.21
CA THR A 39 -37.44 -53.07 -66.67
C THR A 39 -37.25 -53.09 -68.20
N THR A 40 -38.18 -52.51 -68.96
CA THR A 40 -38.14 -52.50 -70.43
C THR A 40 -37.67 -51.17 -71.00
N CYS A 41 -37.98 -50.04 -70.36
CA CYS A 41 -37.55 -48.72 -70.82
C CYS A 41 -36.01 -48.54 -70.88
N CYS A 42 -35.24 -49.23 -70.03
CA CYS A 42 -33.78 -49.10 -69.96
C CYS A 42 -33.03 -49.54 -71.23
N LEU A 43 -33.63 -50.38 -72.09
CA LEU A 43 -32.95 -50.87 -73.30
C LEU A 43 -33.29 -50.04 -74.54
N ASP A 44 -34.43 -49.34 -74.57
CA ASP A 44 -34.87 -48.49 -75.68
C ASP A 44 -34.31 -47.08 -75.61
N ALA A 45 -34.53 -46.38 -74.50
CA ALA A 45 -34.18 -44.97 -74.39
C ALA A 45 -32.67 -44.74 -74.18
N GLY A 46 -31.91 -45.79 -73.86
CA GLY A 46 -30.48 -45.70 -73.61
C GLY A 46 -30.12 -44.50 -72.74
N CYS A 47 -30.82 -44.33 -71.61
CA CYS A 47 -30.57 -43.22 -70.70
C CYS A 47 -29.07 -43.24 -70.34
N VAL A 48 -28.35 -42.18 -70.71
CA VAL A 48 -26.89 -42.16 -70.63
C VAL A 48 -26.49 -41.58 -69.28
N GLY A 49 -25.59 -42.23 -68.56
CA GLY A 49 -25.15 -41.78 -67.23
C GLY A 49 -26.18 -42.07 -66.14
N GLU A 50 -26.51 -41.07 -65.33
CA GLU A 50 -27.23 -41.23 -64.05
C GLU A 50 -28.77 -41.11 -64.14
N GLN A 51 -29.35 -41.17 -65.34
CA GLN A 51 -30.78 -40.93 -65.58
C GLN A 51 -31.69 -42.12 -65.20
N THR A 52 -32.91 -41.81 -64.72
CA THR A 52 -33.98 -42.78 -64.38
C THR A 52 -35.15 -42.66 -65.36
N CYS A 53 -35.83 -43.76 -65.69
CA CYS A 53 -36.98 -43.71 -66.60
C CYS A 53 -38.30 -43.59 -65.84
N GLU A 54 -38.89 -42.40 -65.86
CA GLU A 54 -40.23 -42.13 -65.36
C GLU A 54 -41.14 -41.66 -66.51
N ASN A 55 -42.35 -42.24 -66.61
CA ASN A 55 -43.34 -41.90 -67.64
C ASN A 55 -42.75 -41.82 -69.07
N ASN A 56 -42.00 -42.85 -69.46
CA ASN A 56 -41.42 -42.97 -70.79
C ASN A 56 -40.41 -41.86 -71.18
N THR A 57 -39.84 -41.15 -70.21
CA THR A 57 -38.82 -40.12 -70.42
C THR A 57 -37.63 -40.38 -69.49
N CYS A 58 -36.41 -40.33 -70.00
CA CYS A 58 -35.22 -40.33 -69.14
C CYS A 58 -35.16 -39.00 -68.38
N THR A 59 -35.34 -39.05 -67.07
CA THR A 59 -35.24 -37.91 -66.15
C THR A 59 -34.06 -38.12 -65.23
N GLU A 60 -33.23 -37.09 -65.03
CA GLU A 60 -32.23 -37.14 -63.96
C GLU A 60 -32.97 -37.27 -62.62
N PRO A 61 -32.62 -38.26 -61.77
CA PRO A 61 -33.23 -38.39 -60.45
C PRO A 61 -32.90 -37.13 -59.65
N VAL A 62 -33.95 -36.45 -59.19
CA VAL A 62 -33.82 -35.22 -58.41
C VAL A 62 -33.72 -35.62 -56.95
N CYS A 63 -32.52 -35.52 -56.39
CA CYS A 63 -32.30 -35.72 -54.97
C CYS A 63 -32.81 -34.51 -54.16
N GLY A 64 -33.13 -34.73 -52.88
CA GLY A 64 -33.53 -33.65 -51.99
C GLY A 64 -32.40 -32.63 -51.77
N GLU A 65 -32.72 -31.48 -51.17
CA GLU A 65 -31.75 -30.38 -50.92
C GLU A 65 -30.55 -30.78 -50.02
N CYS A 66 -30.57 -31.99 -49.45
CA CYS A 66 -29.57 -32.54 -48.54
C CYS A 66 -28.98 -33.88 -49.04
N GLN A 67 -29.05 -34.13 -50.33
CA GLN A 67 -28.66 -35.40 -50.92
C GLN A 67 -27.86 -35.19 -52.21
N PHE A 68 -26.90 -36.07 -52.45
CA PHE A 68 -26.21 -36.16 -53.74
C PHE A 68 -26.52 -37.48 -54.42
N LEU A 69 -26.36 -37.49 -55.74
CA LEU A 69 -26.58 -38.67 -56.55
C LEU A 69 -25.27 -39.45 -56.68
N ASP A 70 -25.28 -40.70 -56.21
CA ASP A 70 -24.17 -41.64 -56.38
C ASP A 70 -24.73 -43.02 -56.78
N GLU A 71 -24.24 -43.56 -57.90
CA GLU A 71 -24.72 -44.83 -58.50
C GLU A 71 -26.26 -44.95 -58.54
N HIS A 72 -26.95 -43.94 -59.10
CA HIS A 72 -28.42 -43.86 -59.21
C HIS A 72 -29.21 -43.86 -57.89
N MET A 73 -28.55 -43.70 -56.74
CA MET A 73 -29.21 -43.57 -55.43
C MET A 73 -28.93 -42.19 -54.84
N CYS A 74 -29.96 -41.58 -54.24
CA CYS A 74 -29.76 -40.37 -53.45
C CYS A 74 -29.16 -40.75 -52.11
N MET A 75 -27.91 -40.34 -51.91
CA MET A 75 -27.17 -40.50 -50.67
C MET A 75 -27.31 -39.21 -49.88
N ASP A 76 -27.63 -39.33 -48.59
CA ASP A 76 -27.63 -38.18 -47.68
C ASP A 76 -26.18 -37.66 -47.55
N TYR A 77 -26.04 -36.34 -47.55
CA TYR A 77 -24.79 -35.72 -47.14
C TYR A 77 -24.51 -35.95 -45.65
N ASP A 78 -23.24 -35.85 -45.24
CA ASP A 78 -22.85 -35.99 -43.83
C ASP A 78 -23.54 -34.96 -42.94
N CYS A 79 -23.77 -33.74 -43.46
CA CYS A 79 -24.58 -32.72 -42.80
C CYS A 79 -25.26 -31.76 -43.77
N CYS A 80 -26.34 -31.14 -43.31
CA CYS A 80 -27.03 -30.04 -44.00
C CYS A 80 -27.41 -28.86 -43.10
N SER A 81 -27.16 -29.01 -41.80
CA SER A 81 -27.23 -27.94 -40.81
C SER A 81 -26.22 -28.25 -39.70
N HIS A 82 -25.82 -27.22 -38.96
CA HIS A 82 -24.87 -27.38 -37.85
C HIS A 82 -25.38 -28.35 -36.77
N ASP A 83 -26.70 -28.33 -36.49
CA ASP A 83 -27.37 -29.20 -35.51
C ASP A 83 -27.22 -30.72 -35.76
N VAL A 84 -26.76 -31.13 -36.94
CA VAL A 84 -26.48 -32.54 -37.28
C VAL A 84 -25.07 -32.96 -36.83
N CYS A 85 -24.14 -32.00 -36.75
CA CYS A 85 -22.75 -32.23 -36.37
C CYS A 85 -22.58 -32.27 -34.84
N GLN A 86 -21.38 -32.61 -34.36
CA GLN A 86 -21.06 -32.50 -32.93
C GLN A 86 -20.95 -31.04 -32.50
N ASP A 87 -21.02 -30.79 -31.18
CA ASP A 87 -20.97 -29.42 -30.62
C ASP A 87 -19.69 -28.65 -31.01
N ASP A 88 -18.56 -29.34 -31.25
CA ASP A 88 -17.29 -28.77 -31.72
C ASP A 88 -17.09 -28.83 -33.23
N GLU A 89 -18.17 -28.99 -34.00
CA GLU A 89 -18.17 -29.10 -35.46
C GLU A 89 -19.21 -28.18 -36.10
N VAL A 90 -18.94 -27.77 -37.34
CA VAL A 90 -19.85 -27.00 -38.19
C VAL A 90 -19.99 -27.67 -39.55
N CYS A 91 -21.21 -27.68 -40.08
CA CYS A 91 -21.45 -28.11 -41.45
C CYS A 91 -20.87 -27.09 -42.46
N SER A 92 -19.89 -27.52 -43.26
CA SER A 92 -19.30 -26.74 -44.35
C SER A 92 -19.15 -27.63 -45.57
N ASP A 93 -19.68 -27.19 -46.72
CA ASP A 93 -19.70 -28.00 -47.95
C ASP A 93 -20.23 -29.43 -47.74
N HIS A 94 -21.29 -29.54 -46.93
CA HIS A 94 -21.96 -30.81 -46.61
C HIS A 94 -21.15 -31.83 -45.80
N GLU A 95 -19.99 -31.43 -45.26
CA GLU A 95 -19.17 -32.22 -44.33
C GLU A 95 -19.11 -31.55 -42.94
N CYS A 96 -19.13 -32.34 -41.87
CA CYS A 96 -18.89 -31.83 -40.52
C CYS A 96 -17.41 -31.54 -40.33
N VAL A 97 -17.07 -30.26 -40.25
CA VAL A 97 -15.70 -29.78 -40.09
C VAL A 97 -15.49 -29.28 -38.67
N LYS A 98 -14.37 -29.66 -38.05
CA LYS A 98 -14.03 -29.22 -36.71
C LYS A 98 -13.93 -27.69 -36.61
N LEU A 99 -14.67 -27.13 -35.66
CA LEU A 99 -14.66 -25.70 -35.37
C LEU A 99 -13.31 -25.33 -34.73
N THR A 100 -12.58 -24.43 -35.37
CA THR A 100 -11.29 -23.93 -34.87
C THR A 100 -11.52 -22.57 -34.22
N CYS A 101 -11.61 -22.56 -32.88
CA CYS A 101 -11.77 -21.33 -32.11
C CYS A 101 -10.42 -20.66 -31.80
N LEU A 102 -10.46 -19.37 -31.45
CA LEU A 102 -9.26 -18.65 -31.02
C LEU A 102 -8.78 -19.13 -29.64
N GLU A 103 -7.56 -18.72 -29.25
CA GLU A 103 -6.90 -19.17 -28.01
C GLU A 103 -7.69 -18.88 -26.72
N CYS A 104 -8.64 -17.94 -26.77
CA CYS A 104 -9.47 -17.51 -25.65
C CYS A 104 -10.96 -17.91 -25.80
N GLU A 105 -11.23 -18.92 -26.61
CA GLU A 105 -12.58 -19.36 -26.95
C GLU A 105 -12.71 -20.89 -26.82
N HIS A 106 -13.95 -21.37 -26.68
CA HIS A 106 -14.30 -22.78 -26.80
C HIS A 106 -15.54 -22.95 -27.68
N PRO A 107 -15.71 -24.12 -28.32
CA PRO A 107 -16.95 -24.45 -28.97
C PRO A 107 -18.08 -24.60 -27.96
N GLU A 108 -19.23 -24.00 -28.23
CA GLU A 108 -20.50 -24.23 -27.53
C GLU A 108 -21.64 -23.95 -28.51
N ASN A 109 -22.57 -24.90 -28.70
CA ASN A 109 -23.68 -24.80 -29.66
C ASN A 109 -23.23 -24.39 -31.08
N HIS A 110 -22.18 -25.05 -31.60
CA HIS A 110 -21.62 -24.83 -32.94
C HIS A 110 -21.06 -23.41 -33.20
N ILE A 111 -20.85 -22.61 -32.17
CA ILE A 111 -20.19 -21.31 -32.25
C ILE A 111 -19.01 -21.23 -31.27
N CYS A 112 -18.06 -20.35 -31.53
CA CYS A 112 -16.99 -20.07 -30.59
C CYS A 112 -17.48 -19.05 -29.55
N VAL A 113 -17.44 -19.46 -28.28
CA VAL A 113 -17.78 -18.62 -27.13
C VAL A 113 -16.50 -18.31 -26.37
N GLY A 114 -16.29 -17.04 -26.04
CA GLY A 114 -15.14 -16.61 -25.26
C GLY A 114 -15.19 -17.11 -23.83
N TYR A 115 -14.04 -17.49 -23.27
CA TYR A 115 -13.91 -17.70 -21.83
C TYR A 115 -14.13 -16.37 -21.08
N THR A 116 -14.50 -16.44 -19.80
CA THR A 116 -14.71 -15.24 -18.96
C THR A 116 -13.42 -14.43 -18.83
N CYS A 117 -12.28 -15.12 -18.69
CA CYS A 117 -10.96 -14.50 -18.69
C CYS A 117 -9.90 -15.50 -19.17
N CYS A 118 -8.83 -14.97 -19.77
CA CYS A 118 -7.71 -15.72 -20.34
C CYS A 118 -6.36 -15.32 -19.74
N SER A 119 -6.29 -14.12 -19.17
CA SER A 119 -5.21 -13.66 -18.29
C SER A 119 -5.73 -12.65 -17.27
N ASP A 120 -4.91 -12.35 -16.27
CA ASP A 120 -5.23 -11.38 -15.21
C ASP A 120 -5.59 -9.99 -15.76
N SER A 121 -5.03 -9.62 -16.92
CA SER A 121 -5.36 -8.37 -17.61
C SER A 121 -6.83 -8.24 -18.00
N ASP A 122 -7.53 -9.35 -18.24
CA ASP A 122 -8.94 -9.37 -18.63
C ASP A 122 -9.85 -9.06 -17.43
N CYS A 123 -9.33 -9.21 -16.21
CA CYS A 123 -10.03 -8.98 -14.96
C CYS A 123 -9.80 -7.58 -14.37
N ASN A 124 -9.02 -6.73 -15.04
CA ASN A 124 -8.69 -5.38 -14.58
C ASN A 124 -9.95 -4.53 -14.37
N ASP A 125 -10.31 -4.28 -13.11
CA ASP A 125 -11.44 -3.42 -12.74
C ASP A 125 -11.06 -1.92 -12.62
N ASN A 126 -9.81 -1.59 -12.96
CA ASN A 126 -9.18 -0.28 -12.85
C ASN A 126 -9.06 0.26 -11.42
N ASN A 127 -9.19 -0.60 -10.41
CA ASN A 127 -8.91 -0.24 -9.03
C ASN A 127 -7.46 -0.60 -8.66
N PRO A 128 -6.56 0.38 -8.48
CA PRO A 128 -5.16 0.08 -8.14
C PRO A 128 -5.00 -0.56 -6.75
N SER A 129 -6.04 -0.55 -5.92
CA SER A 129 -6.05 -1.21 -4.60
C SER A 129 -6.50 -2.67 -4.64
N THR A 130 -6.70 -3.26 -5.82
CA THR A 130 -7.02 -4.68 -5.98
C THR A 130 -5.93 -5.43 -6.75
N ILE A 131 -5.76 -6.71 -6.42
CA ILE A 131 -5.06 -7.69 -7.23
C ILE A 131 -6.15 -8.39 -8.05
N ASP A 132 -6.11 -8.15 -9.36
CA ASP A 132 -7.02 -8.78 -10.31
C ASP A 132 -6.42 -10.09 -10.80
N THR A 133 -7.13 -11.20 -10.59
CA THR A 133 -6.66 -12.53 -10.96
C THR A 133 -7.72 -13.27 -11.75
N CYS A 134 -7.32 -13.82 -12.89
CA CYS A 134 -8.14 -14.76 -13.63
C CYS A 134 -8.00 -16.16 -13.02
N VAL A 135 -9.05 -16.61 -12.34
CA VAL A 135 -9.11 -17.96 -11.76
C VAL A 135 -9.45 -18.94 -12.88
N ASN A 136 -8.67 -20.02 -13.01
CA ASN A 136 -8.79 -21.06 -14.05
C ASN A 136 -8.81 -20.49 -15.50
N PRO A 137 -7.77 -19.74 -15.91
CA PRO A 137 -7.73 -19.09 -17.22
C PRO A 137 -7.89 -20.09 -18.37
N LYS A 138 -8.57 -19.66 -19.44
CA LYS A 138 -8.82 -20.49 -20.64
C LYS A 138 -9.60 -21.78 -20.36
N THR A 139 -10.54 -21.73 -19.41
CA THR A 139 -11.44 -22.85 -19.12
C THR A 139 -12.89 -22.35 -19.00
N VAL A 140 -13.85 -23.27 -19.19
CA VAL A 140 -15.29 -22.99 -18.97
C VAL A 140 -15.62 -22.57 -17.53
N SER A 141 -14.71 -22.86 -16.59
CA SER A 141 -14.79 -22.45 -15.17
C SER A 141 -14.00 -21.17 -14.87
N SER A 142 -13.58 -20.43 -15.89
CA SER A 142 -12.86 -19.17 -15.72
C SER A 142 -13.72 -18.14 -15.00
N SER A 143 -13.11 -17.38 -14.08
CA SER A 143 -13.79 -16.30 -13.35
C SER A 143 -12.80 -15.24 -12.86
N CYS A 144 -13.19 -13.98 -12.83
CA CYS A 144 -12.37 -12.92 -12.26
C CYS A 144 -12.49 -12.84 -10.73
N SER A 145 -11.35 -12.70 -10.06
CA SER A 145 -11.23 -12.49 -8.62
C SER A 145 -10.44 -11.21 -8.38
N ASN A 146 -11.10 -10.21 -7.80
CA ASN A 146 -10.48 -8.92 -7.47
C ASN A 146 -10.44 -8.81 -5.95
N VAL A 147 -9.27 -9.02 -5.38
CA VAL A 147 -9.05 -8.99 -3.92
C VAL A 147 -8.28 -7.74 -3.54
N LEU A 148 -8.58 -7.12 -2.41
CA LEU A 148 -7.82 -5.96 -1.96
C LEU A 148 -6.34 -6.33 -1.79
N ALA A 149 -5.46 -5.52 -2.35
CA ALA A 149 -4.01 -5.65 -2.21
C ALA A 149 -3.56 -5.21 -0.82
N ASP A 150 -2.53 -5.88 -0.30
CA ASP A 150 -1.79 -5.38 0.86
C ASP A 150 -1.02 -4.11 0.45
N GLU A 151 -1.14 -3.06 1.25
CA GLU A 151 -0.38 -1.81 1.08
C GLU A 151 1.07 -1.97 1.54
N CYS A 152 1.31 -2.79 2.56
CA CYS A 152 2.59 -3.00 3.21
C CYS A 152 2.83 -4.49 3.51
N THR A 153 4.09 -4.90 3.61
CA THR A 153 4.47 -6.28 3.97
C THR A 153 5.02 -6.37 5.39
N SER A 154 5.65 -5.29 5.87
CA SER A 154 6.31 -5.13 7.16
C SER A 154 6.21 -3.69 7.67
N ASN A 155 6.47 -3.45 8.95
CA ASN A 155 6.43 -2.10 9.55
C ASN A 155 7.39 -1.12 8.85
N SER A 156 8.55 -1.59 8.36
CA SER A 156 9.50 -0.74 7.64
C SER A 156 8.99 -0.21 6.30
N ASP A 157 7.92 -0.80 5.74
CA ASP A 157 7.29 -0.26 4.52
C ASP A 157 6.41 0.96 4.83
N CYS A 158 6.08 1.18 6.12
CA CYS A 158 5.24 2.27 6.60
C CYS A 158 6.03 3.46 7.15
N ASP A 159 7.37 3.36 7.16
CA ASP A 159 8.29 4.39 7.66
C ASP A 159 8.06 5.73 6.96
N ASP A 160 7.50 6.70 7.71
CA ASP A 160 7.27 8.06 7.24
C ASP A 160 8.44 9.02 7.56
N ASN A 161 9.52 8.50 8.13
CA ASN A 161 10.69 9.22 8.64
C ASN A 161 10.37 10.22 9.77
N ASP A 162 9.22 10.08 10.44
CA ASP A 162 8.86 10.86 11.63
C ASP A 162 9.07 10.00 12.89
N VAL A 163 10.18 10.28 13.59
CA VAL A 163 10.54 9.63 14.87
C VAL A 163 9.46 9.78 15.95
N SER A 164 8.54 10.73 15.81
CA SER A 164 7.44 10.90 16.75
C SER A 164 6.28 9.93 16.54
N THR A 165 6.41 8.97 15.62
CA THR A 165 5.36 7.99 15.29
C THR A 165 5.83 6.55 15.35
N GLU A 166 4.93 5.67 15.78
CA GLU A 166 5.07 4.21 15.67
C GLU A 166 4.45 3.75 14.35
N ASP A 167 5.28 3.22 13.45
CA ASP A 167 4.89 2.72 12.15
C ASP A 167 4.48 1.24 12.21
N VAL A 168 3.19 0.98 11.97
CA VAL A 168 2.63 -0.37 12.09
C VAL A 168 1.96 -0.81 10.79
N CYS A 169 2.46 -1.91 10.23
CA CYS A 169 1.83 -2.62 9.13
C CYS A 169 0.94 -3.75 9.66
N SER A 170 -0.37 -3.55 9.64
CA SER A 170 -1.32 -4.53 10.21
C SER A 170 -2.66 -4.60 9.46
N GLY A 171 -3.50 -5.58 9.80
CA GLY A 171 -4.82 -5.78 9.21
C GLY A 171 -4.89 -6.84 8.10
N THR A 172 -6.06 -6.97 7.49
CA THR A 172 -6.30 -7.81 6.30
C THR A 172 -7.37 -7.14 5.43
N PRO A 173 -6.99 -6.52 4.29
CA PRO A 173 -5.62 -6.35 3.77
C PRO A 173 -4.74 -5.52 4.72
N LYS A 174 -3.43 -5.73 4.66
CA LYS A 174 -2.46 -4.96 5.44
C LYS A 174 -2.45 -3.50 5.00
N LYS A 175 -2.47 -2.60 5.99
CA LYS A 175 -2.41 -1.15 5.81
C LYS A 175 -1.39 -0.54 6.76
N CYS A 176 -0.87 0.61 6.36
CA CYS A 176 -0.01 1.40 7.23
C CYS A 176 -0.83 2.21 8.22
N SER A 177 -0.30 2.32 9.44
CA SER A 177 -0.82 3.15 10.50
C SER A 177 0.37 3.77 11.23
N ASN A 178 0.43 5.10 11.25
CA ASN A 178 1.52 5.85 11.88
C ASN A 178 0.91 6.56 13.08
N THR A 179 1.18 6.03 14.28
CA THR A 179 0.53 6.48 15.51
C THR A 179 1.49 7.32 16.31
N ARG A 180 1.10 8.54 16.66
CA ARG A 180 1.97 9.42 17.45
C ARG A 180 2.30 8.80 18.80
N ILE A 181 3.59 8.79 19.15
CA ILE A 181 4.09 8.36 20.45
C ILE A 181 3.79 9.46 21.47
N THR A 182 3.17 9.07 22.59
CA THR A 182 2.81 9.97 23.69
C THR A 182 3.28 9.48 25.05
N GLU A 183 3.79 8.25 25.10
CA GLU A 183 4.35 7.64 26.29
C GLU A 183 5.84 7.98 26.37
N CYS A 184 6.36 8.13 27.58
CA CYS A 184 7.78 8.34 27.85
C CYS A 184 8.46 6.96 27.81
N ILE A 185 9.27 6.69 26.78
CA ILE A 185 9.84 5.37 26.54
C ILE A 185 11.34 5.51 26.29
N SER A 186 12.14 5.29 27.34
CA SER A 186 13.60 5.34 27.19
C SER A 186 14.12 4.38 26.12
N GLY A 187 14.98 4.91 25.23
CA GLY A 187 15.68 4.20 24.17
C GLY A 187 14.91 4.08 22.86
N ASP A 188 13.90 4.92 22.64
CA ASP A 188 13.17 5.05 21.37
C ASP A 188 13.63 6.25 20.51
N ASP A 189 14.63 7.00 20.97
CA ASP A 189 15.22 8.18 20.32
C ASP A 189 14.20 9.35 20.15
N TYR A 190 13.08 9.35 20.88
CA TYR A 190 12.06 10.38 20.82
C TYR A 190 11.59 10.85 22.21
N CYS A 191 11.59 12.17 22.42
CA CYS A 191 11.08 12.78 23.66
C CYS A 191 9.73 13.48 23.42
N PRO A 192 8.59 12.91 23.87
CA PRO A 192 7.30 13.59 23.84
C PRO A 192 7.31 14.87 24.68
N SER A 193 6.44 15.83 24.33
CA SER A 193 6.38 17.15 25.00
C SER A 193 6.00 17.12 26.50
N ASN A 194 5.54 15.98 27.00
CA ASN A 194 5.15 15.75 28.39
C ASN A 194 6.15 14.84 29.14
N CYS A 195 7.27 14.52 28.51
CA CYS A 195 8.35 13.75 29.09
C CYS A 195 9.50 14.69 29.39
N ASP A 196 10.27 14.33 30.42
CA ASP A 196 11.54 14.94 30.74
C ASP A 196 12.57 13.83 30.95
N TYR A 197 13.82 14.23 31.20
CA TYR A 197 14.91 13.29 31.39
C TYR A 197 14.69 12.28 32.54
N ASN A 198 13.83 12.57 33.52
CA ASN A 198 13.59 11.66 34.65
C ASN A 198 12.68 10.49 34.26
N ASP A 199 11.77 10.71 33.31
CA ASP A 199 10.82 9.71 32.85
C ASP A 199 11.20 9.12 31.48
N ASP A 200 12.10 9.77 30.74
CA ASP A 200 12.57 9.38 29.41
C ASP A 200 14.03 9.80 29.16
N ASP A 201 14.93 8.82 29.03
CA ASP A 201 16.37 9.07 28.87
C ASP A 201 16.72 9.69 27.49
N ASP A 202 15.78 9.69 26.54
CA ASP A 202 15.96 10.31 25.22
C ASP A 202 15.69 11.82 25.23
N CYS A 203 15.13 12.34 26.33
CA CYS A 203 14.95 13.77 26.53
C CYS A 203 16.28 14.47 26.84
N GLU A 204 16.57 15.56 26.13
CA GLU A 204 17.69 16.44 26.50
C GLU A 204 17.44 17.03 27.89
N ILE A 205 18.43 16.96 28.78
CA ILE A 205 18.36 17.60 30.10
C ILE A 205 18.22 19.11 29.87
N GLN A 206 17.08 19.68 30.26
CA GLN A 206 16.84 21.12 30.10
C GLN A 206 17.56 21.89 31.20
N GLU A 207 18.61 22.61 30.83
CA GLU A 207 19.26 23.59 31.69
C GLU A 207 18.34 24.82 31.88
N ILE A 208 18.03 25.15 33.12
CA ILE A 208 17.18 26.30 33.48
C ILE A 208 18.02 27.58 33.40
N ASP A 209 17.82 28.40 32.35
CA ASP A 209 18.41 29.75 32.25
C ASP A 209 17.63 30.75 33.11
N CYS A 210 18.05 30.95 34.35
CA CYS A 210 17.48 31.93 35.28
C CYS A 210 17.91 33.38 34.98
N ARG A 211 18.88 33.60 34.08
CA ARG A 211 19.40 34.92 33.68
C ARG A 211 19.90 35.78 34.84
N LYS A 212 19.01 36.56 35.46
CA LYS A 212 19.26 37.46 36.60
C LYS A 212 18.25 37.26 37.73
N ASP A 213 17.32 36.33 37.56
CA ASP A 213 16.31 35.98 38.54
C ASP A 213 16.96 35.03 39.54
N PHE A 214 17.34 35.55 40.70
CA PHE A 214 18.04 34.75 41.71
C PHE A 214 17.08 33.84 42.46
N ASP A 215 15.80 34.22 42.59
CA ASP A 215 14.75 33.37 43.16
C ASP A 215 14.57 32.09 42.32
N CYS A 216 14.57 32.21 40.99
CA CYS A 216 14.58 31.06 40.07
C CYS A 216 15.73 30.09 40.34
N PHE A 217 16.92 30.61 40.61
CA PHE A 217 18.11 29.81 40.85
C PHE A 217 18.07 29.13 42.24
N ILE A 218 17.49 29.80 43.23
CA ILE A 218 17.21 29.22 44.55
C ILE A 218 16.19 28.09 44.43
N GLU A 219 15.09 28.29 43.69
CA GLU A 219 14.06 27.26 43.46
C GLU A 219 14.66 26.01 42.79
N ALA A 220 15.50 26.19 41.76
CA ALA A 220 16.21 25.08 41.13
C ALA A 220 17.14 24.33 42.11
N SER A 221 17.71 25.04 43.10
CA SER A 221 18.57 24.42 44.11
C SER A 221 17.83 23.47 45.05
N GLU A 222 16.52 23.65 45.27
CA GLU A 222 15.74 22.81 46.18
C GLU A 222 15.74 21.33 45.75
N ASN A 223 15.85 21.08 44.44
CA ASN A 223 15.90 19.74 43.84
C ASN A 223 17.24 19.45 43.15
N CYS A 224 18.21 20.36 43.24
CA CYS A 224 19.46 20.30 42.48
C CYS A 224 19.25 20.16 40.96
N GLU A 225 18.32 20.92 40.41
CA GLU A 225 18.05 20.97 38.96
C GLU A 225 19.14 21.75 38.23
N LEU A 226 19.47 21.36 37.00
CA LEU A 226 20.45 22.08 36.18
C LEU A 226 19.98 23.52 35.97
N ALA A 227 20.77 24.50 36.39
CA ALA A 227 20.40 25.90 36.28
C ALA A 227 21.62 26.81 36.14
N GLU A 228 21.44 27.97 35.47
CA GLU A 228 22.45 29.02 35.33
C GLU A 228 21.87 30.38 35.73
N VAL A 229 22.63 31.18 36.49
CA VAL A 229 22.28 32.58 36.78
C VAL A 229 23.51 33.49 36.76
N THR A 230 23.32 34.73 36.29
CA THR A 230 24.26 35.83 36.48
C THR A 230 23.80 36.71 37.64
N HIS A 231 24.40 36.50 38.81
CA HIS A 231 24.09 37.25 40.02
C HIS A 231 24.98 38.49 40.15
N ILE A 232 24.40 39.60 40.63
CA ILE A 232 25.12 40.86 40.89
C ILE A 232 24.94 41.19 42.37
N ALA A 233 26.04 41.14 43.13
CA ALA A 233 26.05 41.47 44.55
C ALA A 233 26.88 42.73 44.81
N SER A 234 26.40 43.60 45.69
CA SER A 234 27.13 44.78 46.16
C SER A 234 27.24 44.74 47.69
N ILE A 235 28.46 44.77 48.20
CA ILE A 235 28.75 44.77 49.64
C ILE A 235 29.38 46.11 49.99
N ASP A 236 28.81 46.83 50.96
CA ASP A 236 29.40 48.04 51.53
C ASP A 236 30.08 47.71 52.86
N PHE A 237 31.38 47.97 52.95
CA PHE A 237 32.14 47.82 54.18
C PHE A 237 32.93 49.10 54.46
N LEU A 238 32.52 49.82 55.52
CA LEU A 238 33.17 51.06 55.96
C LEU A 238 33.28 52.13 54.85
N GLY A 239 32.25 52.24 54.00
CA GLY A 239 32.26 53.17 52.87
C GLY A 239 33.12 52.73 51.69
N VAL A 240 33.53 51.47 51.64
CA VAL A 240 34.06 50.83 50.43
C VAL A 240 32.97 49.91 49.88
N THR A 241 32.39 50.27 48.75
CA THR A 241 31.39 49.46 48.06
C THR A 241 32.09 48.57 47.04
N THR A 242 31.98 47.26 47.21
CA THR A 242 32.47 46.27 46.22
C THR A 242 31.28 45.68 45.49
N THR A 243 31.24 45.82 44.16
CA THR A 243 30.21 45.20 43.31
C THR A 243 30.82 44.08 42.50
N SER A 244 30.25 42.89 42.57
CA SER A 244 30.68 41.73 41.81
C SER A 244 29.56 41.24 40.89
N THR A 245 29.95 40.72 39.72
CA THR A 245 29.06 39.97 38.83
C THR A 245 29.62 38.58 38.70
N THR A 246 28.82 37.58 39.07
CA THR A 246 29.23 36.19 39.16
C THR A 246 28.28 35.35 38.32
N LEU A 247 28.84 34.47 37.50
CA LEU A 247 28.09 33.39 36.89
C LEU A 247 28.04 32.24 37.88
N MET A 248 26.86 31.70 38.12
CA MET A 248 26.63 30.58 39.01
C MET A 248 25.86 29.50 38.25
N GLU A 249 26.23 28.24 38.45
CA GLU A 249 25.61 27.08 37.82
C GLU A 249 25.32 26.01 38.89
N ILE A 250 24.15 25.39 38.82
CA ILE A 250 23.86 24.11 39.47
C ILE A 250 24.08 23.05 38.40
N GLN A 251 25.03 22.15 38.62
CA GLN A 251 25.47 21.15 37.64
C GLN A 251 24.85 19.77 37.90
N GLY A 252 23.85 19.70 38.79
CA GLY A 252 23.11 18.49 39.11
C GLY A 252 23.72 17.73 40.29
N MET A 253 23.23 16.51 40.49
CA MET A 253 23.67 15.63 41.57
C MET A 253 24.93 14.85 41.17
N ASP A 254 25.92 14.83 42.04
CA ASP A 254 27.05 13.90 42.00
C ASP A 254 27.06 13.10 43.31
N GLU A 255 26.84 11.79 43.20
CA GLU A 255 26.51 10.89 44.30
C GLU A 255 25.25 11.36 45.06
N ASP A 256 25.40 11.87 46.28
CA ASP A 256 24.33 12.40 47.13
C ASP A 256 24.42 13.91 47.36
N LYS A 257 25.28 14.61 46.61
CA LYS A 257 25.55 16.04 46.77
C LYS A 257 25.25 16.84 45.52
N CYS A 258 24.76 18.06 45.73
CA CYS A 258 24.52 19.02 44.67
C CYS A 258 25.81 19.73 44.26
N VAL A 259 26.13 19.71 42.97
CA VAL A 259 27.32 20.35 42.42
C VAL A 259 27.02 21.81 42.06
N TYR A 260 27.66 22.73 42.76
CA TYR A 260 27.58 24.17 42.55
C TYR A 260 28.87 24.69 41.94
N TYR A 261 28.77 25.42 40.84
CA TYR A 261 29.89 26.08 40.18
C TYR A 261 29.68 27.61 40.20
N GLN A 262 30.77 28.35 40.40
CA GLN A 262 30.76 29.80 40.23
C GLN A 262 32.00 30.33 39.54
N LYS A 263 31.83 31.46 38.85
CA LYS A 263 32.89 32.20 38.17
C LYS A 263 32.67 33.69 38.24
N THR A 264 33.66 34.40 38.78
CA THR A 264 33.66 35.87 38.82
C THR A 264 33.84 36.43 37.41
N LYS A 265 32.84 37.15 36.90
CA LYS A 265 32.86 37.79 35.56
C LYS A 265 33.45 39.19 35.62
N SER A 266 33.09 39.95 36.64
CA SER A 266 33.65 41.28 36.89
C SER A 266 33.53 41.64 38.36
N ILE A 267 34.40 42.54 38.79
CA ILE A 267 34.37 43.13 40.12
C ILE A 267 34.77 44.60 40.02
N SER A 268 34.15 45.47 40.80
CA SER A 268 34.50 46.89 40.90
C SER A 268 34.47 47.33 42.36
N VAL A 269 35.33 48.27 42.69
CA VAL A 269 35.44 48.86 44.02
C VAL A 269 35.20 50.36 43.90
N GLU A 270 34.33 50.91 44.72
CA GLU A 270 34.04 52.34 44.75
C GLU A 270 34.13 52.83 46.20
N PHE A 271 34.79 53.97 46.39
CA PHE A 271 34.84 54.62 47.71
C PHE A 271 33.64 55.57 47.83
N SER A 272 32.91 55.47 48.93
CA SER A 272 31.80 56.37 49.26
C SER A 272 32.31 57.79 49.46
N GLU A 273 31.46 58.78 49.21
CA GLU A 273 31.82 60.18 49.40
C GLU A 273 32.18 60.50 50.86
N GLU A 274 31.57 59.81 51.82
CA GLU A 274 31.91 59.91 53.24
C GLU A 274 33.32 59.41 53.53
N LEU A 275 33.72 58.26 52.96
CA LEU A 275 35.07 57.74 53.11
C LEU A 275 36.08 58.67 52.44
N LYS A 276 35.80 59.12 51.21
CA LYS A 276 36.62 60.12 50.50
C LYS A 276 36.79 61.38 51.34
N GLN A 277 35.72 61.86 52.00
CA GLN A 277 35.80 63.02 52.88
C GLN A 277 36.63 62.75 54.14
N GLN A 278 36.49 61.58 54.77
CA GLN A 278 37.31 61.20 55.92
C GLN A 278 38.81 61.14 55.57
N MET A 279 39.14 60.63 54.38
CA MET A 279 40.52 60.63 53.87
C MET A 279 41.04 62.06 53.68
N ARG A 280 40.23 62.97 53.11
CA ARG A 280 40.56 64.39 52.97
C ARG A 280 40.78 65.07 54.32
N ASP A 281 39.92 64.80 55.29
CA ASP A 281 40.04 65.33 56.66
C ASP A 281 41.29 64.77 57.37
N GLY A 282 41.72 63.56 56.99
CA GLY A 282 42.99 62.93 57.38
C GLY A 282 44.23 63.50 56.66
N GLY A 283 44.05 64.42 55.72
CA GLY A 283 45.12 65.09 54.98
C GLY A 283 45.47 64.46 53.63
N ALA A 284 44.73 63.46 53.17
CA ALA A 284 44.91 62.90 51.83
C ALA A 284 44.45 63.91 50.76
N THR A 285 45.23 64.00 49.69
CA THR A 285 44.88 64.76 48.49
C THR A 285 43.89 63.97 47.63
N GLU A 286 43.16 64.68 46.77
CA GLU A 286 42.24 64.03 45.81
C GLU A 286 42.96 63.05 44.87
N GLU A 287 44.23 63.34 44.53
CA GLU A 287 45.06 62.44 43.71
C GLU A 287 45.41 61.15 44.45
N GLU A 288 45.77 61.22 45.74
CA GLU A 288 46.02 60.04 46.57
C GLU A 288 44.76 59.18 46.76
N ILE A 289 43.59 59.81 46.90
CA ILE A 289 42.30 59.10 47.04
C ILE A 289 41.95 58.37 45.74
N ASN A 290 42.03 59.06 44.60
CA ASN A 290 41.76 58.44 43.29
C ASN A 290 42.75 57.32 42.98
N GLN A 291 44.03 57.49 43.33
CA GLN A 291 45.03 56.43 43.18
C GLN A 291 44.72 55.23 44.09
N ALA A 292 44.31 55.45 45.35
CA ALA A 292 43.95 54.36 46.26
C ALA A 292 42.71 53.59 45.78
N GLU A 293 41.70 54.29 45.25
CA GLU A 293 40.52 53.67 44.65
C GLU A 293 40.87 52.89 43.38
N GLN A 294 41.77 53.42 42.54
CA GLN A 294 42.30 52.72 41.37
C GLN A 294 43.08 51.46 41.77
N ASP A 295 44.00 51.55 42.73
CA ASP A 295 44.79 50.43 43.22
C ASP A 295 43.88 49.34 43.82
N ALA A 296 42.82 49.73 44.54
CA ALA A 296 41.82 48.81 45.06
C ALA A 296 41.06 48.09 43.94
N ASN A 297 40.65 48.81 42.88
CA ASN A 297 40.06 48.20 41.70
C ASN A 297 41.01 47.23 40.99
N GLU A 298 42.26 47.63 40.74
CA GLU A 298 43.26 46.78 40.07
C GLU A 298 43.56 45.50 40.86
N ASN A 299 43.62 45.60 42.19
CA ASN A 299 43.76 44.43 43.06
C ASN A 299 42.52 43.53 43.00
N ALA A 300 41.31 44.11 43.04
CA ALA A 300 40.07 43.34 42.93
C ALA A 300 39.98 42.60 41.58
N GLN A 301 40.43 43.21 40.48
CA GLN A 301 40.44 42.56 39.15
C GLN A 301 41.21 41.24 39.12
N GLN A 302 42.13 40.98 40.07
CA GLN A 302 42.84 39.70 40.16
C GLN A 302 41.90 38.52 40.41
N ALA A 303 40.73 38.77 41.02
CA ALA A 303 39.72 37.75 41.26
C ALA A 303 38.84 37.46 40.02
N VAL A 304 38.96 38.24 38.94
CA VAL A 304 38.16 38.03 37.72
C VAL A 304 38.64 36.78 36.99
N GLY A 305 37.69 35.90 36.69
CA GLY A 305 37.95 34.64 36.02
C GLY A 305 38.30 33.49 36.96
N GLU A 306 38.51 33.77 38.25
CA GLU A 306 38.56 32.75 39.32
C GLU A 306 37.29 31.90 39.26
N ARG A 307 37.47 30.60 39.49
CA ARG A 307 36.42 29.59 39.43
C ARG A 307 36.39 28.84 40.74
N LYS A 308 35.22 28.38 41.13
CA LYS A 308 35.08 27.51 42.30
C LYS A 308 34.00 26.50 42.01
N THR A 309 34.29 25.24 42.30
CA THR A 309 33.30 24.16 42.23
C THR A 309 33.19 23.56 43.62
N CYS A 310 31.98 23.42 44.12
CA CYS A 310 31.71 22.93 45.47
C CYS A 310 30.57 21.91 45.43
N LYS A 311 30.67 20.89 46.28
CA LYS A 311 29.59 19.91 46.49
C LYS A 311 28.93 20.14 47.84
N PHE A 312 27.62 20.29 47.84
CA PHE A 312 26.81 20.58 49.02
C PHE A 312 25.75 19.50 49.24
N ASP A 313 25.34 19.28 50.49
CA ASP A 313 24.02 18.71 50.72
C ASP A 313 22.96 19.69 50.17
N THR A 314 21.91 19.20 49.51
CA THR A 314 20.94 20.05 48.79
C THR A 314 20.37 21.16 49.70
N SER A 315 20.01 20.83 50.95
CA SER A 315 19.50 21.79 51.91
C SER A 315 20.50 22.89 52.29
N ASP A 316 21.78 22.56 52.30
CA ASP A 316 22.84 23.50 52.68
C ASP A 316 23.13 24.48 51.54
N LEU A 317 23.08 24.02 50.28
CA LEU A 317 23.17 24.91 49.12
C LEU A 317 21.99 25.89 49.07
N THR A 318 20.76 25.39 49.23
CA THR A 318 19.57 26.26 49.21
C THR A 318 19.65 27.30 50.33
N ALA A 319 19.98 26.90 51.55
CA ALA A 319 20.13 27.83 52.67
C ALA A 319 21.21 28.88 52.43
N LEU A 320 22.35 28.49 51.84
CA LEU A 320 23.41 29.42 51.46
C LEU A 320 22.92 30.46 50.45
N LEU A 321 22.24 30.04 49.39
CA LEU A 321 21.75 30.94 48.36
C LEU A 321 20.66 31.90 48.90
N GLU A 322 19.80 31.43 49.80
CA GLU A 322 18.83 32.28 50.51
C GLU A 322 19.52 33.34 51.40
N GLU A 323 20.61 32.97 52.09
CA GLU A 323 21.38 33.93 52.89
C GLU A 323 22.03 35.01 52.00
N TRP A 324 22.57 34.61 50.85
CA TRP A 324 23.15 35.54 49.87
C TRP A 324 22.12 36.47 49.25
N ASP A 325 20.92 35.97 48.94
CA ASP A 325 19.82 36.83 48.46
C ASP A 325 19.42 37.88 49.51
N ALA A 326 19.43 37.48 50.78
CA ALA A 326 19.23 38.39 51.90
C ALA A 326 20.41 39.36 52.16
N GLY A 327 21.49 39.27 51.38
CA GLY A 327 22.69 40.10 51.50
C GLY A 327 23.61 39.72 52.65
N ASN A 328 23.47 38.51 53.20
CA ASN A 328 24.34 37.99 54.25
C ASN A 328 25.42 37.11 53.60
N PHE A 329 26.65 37.62 53.55
CA PHE A 329 27.79 36.89 53.01
C PHE A 329 28.79 36.59 54.12
N SER A 330 29.27 35.35 54.21
CA SER A 330 30.33 34.93 55.14
C SER A 330 31.47 34.23 54.42
N THR A 331 32.68 34.36 54.95
CA THR A 331 33.79 33.52 54.48
C THR A 331 33.66 32.06 54.91
N GLU A 332 32.85 31.80 55.93
CA GLU A 332 32.58 30.46 56.48
C GLU A 332 31.48 29.72 55.69
N ASP A 333 30.82 30.38 54.74
CA ASP A 333 29.73 29.84 53.90
C ASP A 333 30.11 28.56 53.15
N PHE A 334 31.39 28.38 52.87
CA PHE A 334 31.91 27.22 52.15
C PHE A 334 32.48 26.13 53.07
N ASP A 335 32.49 26.31 54.39
CA ASP A 335 33.05 25.33 55.33
C ASP A 335 32.20 24.05 55.41
N VAL A 336 30.93 24.14 55.01
CA VAL A 336 29.99 23.01 54.90
C VAL A 336 30.11 22.23 53.59
N ALA A 337 30.88 22.74 52.63
CA ALA A 337 30.97 22.18 51.28
C ALA A 337 32.33 21.52 51.00
N GLU A 338 32.33 20.59 50.05
CA GLU A 338 33.56 20.03 49.50
C GLU A 338 33.95 20.82 48.25
N CYS A 339 34.87 21.77 48.40
CA CYS A 339 35.27 22.66 47.30
C CYS A 339 36.63 22.28 46.69
N GLU A 340 36.69 22.40 45.36
CA GLU A 340 37.91 22.31 44.56
C GLU A 340 38.24 23.71 43.98
N GLU A 341 39.51 24.11 44.13
CA GLU A 341 40.09 25.33 43.53
C GLU A 341 40.74 25.05 42.18
#